data_AF-A0A0Q6KUV3-F1
#
_entry.id   AF-A0A0Q6KUV3-F1
#
_cell.length_a   1.000
_cell.length_b   1.000
_cell.length_c   1.000
_cell.angle_alpha   90.00
_cell.angle_beta   90.00
_cell.angle_gamma   90.00
#
_symmetry.space_group_name_H-M   'P 1'
#
loop_
_entity.id
_entity.type
_entity.pdbx_description
1 polymer ?
#
loop_
_entity_poly.entity_id
_entity_poly.type
_entity_poly.pdbx_seq_one_letter_code
_entity_poly.pdbx_strand_id
1 'polypeptide(L)'
;MLTSAAHHSFRTPGQPALVTHSTRLAPLRRKPALSAREIEVMLAWFASDSKTVAARTVYISVGTINTHITRIRQKYAAVGRSAPTKAALFARALQDGHTHLSEW
;
A
#
# COMPACT_ATOMS: atom_id res chain seq x y z
N MET A 1 21.40 65.52 -37.48
CA MET A 1 20.33 64.90 -36.67
C MET A 1 20.50 63.40 -36.76
N LEU A 2 21.30 62.82 -35.84
CA LEU A 2 21.54 61.38 -35.72
C LEU A 2 20.34 60.69 -35.06
N THR A 3 20.09 59.43 -35.42
CA THR A 3 19.98 58.25 -34.52
C THR A 3 18.85 57.25 -34.88
N SER A 4 19.26 55.98 -34.80
CA SER A 4 18.47 54.84 -34.29
C SER A 4 17.44 54.19 -35.22
N ALA A 5 17.92 53.25 -36.03
CA ALA A 5 17.10 52.14 -36.51
C ALA A 5 17.30 50.97 -35.53
N ALA A 6 16.24 50.64 -34.80
CA ALA A 6 16.22 49.62 -33.77
C ALA A 6 16.44 48.21 -34.38
N HIS A 7 17.47 47.52 -33.89
CA HIS A 7 17.64 46.09 -34.04
C HIS A 7 16.47 45.36 -33.37
N HIS A 8 15.55 44.80 -34.17
CA HIS A 8 14.60 43.81 -33.68
C HIS A 8 15.33 42.47 -33.51
N SER A 9 15.85 42.24 -32.30
CA SER A 9 16.36 40.94 -31.86
C SER A 9 15.20 39.94 -31.79
N PHE A 10 15.17 38.98 -32.72
CA PHE A 10 14.31 37.82 -32.62
C PHE A 10 14.76 36.96 -31.43
N ARG A 11 13.94 36.97 -30.38
CA ARG A 11 14.08 36.14 -29.18
C ARG A 11 13.78 34.69 -29.53
N THR A 12 14.77 33.81 -29.35
CA THR A 12 14.62 32.35 -29.49
C THR A 12 13.52 31.82 -28.56
N PRO A 13 12.61 30.95 -29.02
CA PRO A 13 11.68 30.28 -28.12
C PRO A 13 12.46 29.37 -27.16
N GLY A 14 12.18 29.52 -25.86
CA GLY A 14 12.76 28.69 -24.81
C GLY A 14 12.48 27.23 -25.06
N GLN A 15 13.55 26.43 -25.10
CA GLN A 15 13.44 24.98 -25.13
C GLN A 15 12.66 24.51 -23.89
N PRO A 16 11.62 23.67 -24.02
CA PRO A 16 11.06 22.99 -22.86
C PRO A 16 12.14 22.06 -22.32
N ALA A 17 12.69 22.40 -21.15
CA ALA A 17 13.51 21.48 -20.40
C ALA A 17 12.71 20.18 -20.25
N LEU A 18 13.24 19.09 -20.81
CA LEU A 18 12.79 17.74 -20.55
C LEU A 18 12.88 17.55 -19.03
N VAL A 19 11.74 17.70 -18.36
CA VAL A 19 11.56 17.27 -16.98
C VAL A 19 11.59 15.75 -17.08
N THR A 20 12.80 15.19 -17.04
CA THR A 20 13.02 13.80 -16.78
C THR A 20 12.41 13.57 -15.41
N HIS A 21 11.18 13.08 -15.37
CA HIS A 21 10.65 12.47 -14.17
C HIS A 21 11.52 11.24 -13.99
N SER A 22 12.65 11.42 -13.30
CA SER A 22 13.34 10.34 -12.66
C SER A 22 12.28 9.71 -11.77
N THR A 23 11.62 8.68 -12.26
CA THR A 23 10.72 7.82 -11.50
C THR A 23 11.55 7.39 -10.33
N ARG A 24 11.40 8.11 -9.21
CA ARG A 24 12.00 7.76 -7.94
C ARG A 24 11.35 6.43 -7.65
N LEU A 25 12.06 5.34 -7.93
CA LEU A 25 11.63 3.98 -7.63
C LEU A 25 11.15 4.05 -6.19
N ALA A 26 9.82 3.99 -6.00
CA ALA A 26 9.26 4.02 -4.67
C ALA A 26 10.01 2.93 -3.89
N PRO A 27 10.54 3.24 -2.69
CA PRO A 27 11.37 2.29 -1.96
C PRO A 27 10.63 0.96 -1.95
N LEU A 28 11.26 -0.10 -2.47
CA LEU A 28 10.70 -1.45 -2.61
C LEU A 28 9.76 -1.68 -1.43
N ARG A 29 8.44 -1.64 -1.67
CA ARG A 29 7.45 -1.57 -0.60
C ARG A 29 7.75 -2.72 0.33
N ARG A 30 8.22 -2.45 1.55
CA ARG A 30 8.60 -3.50 2.51
C ARG A 30 7.33 -4.23 2.90
N LYS A 31 7.00 -5.29 2.18
CA LYS A 31 5.87 -6.19 2.42
C LYS A 31 6.33 -7.20 3.47
N PRO A 32 5.58 -7.42 4.57
CA PRO A 32 5.95 -8.45 5.51
C PRO A 32 5.78 -9.85 4.89
N ALA A 33 6.65 -10.78 5.27
CA ALA A 33 6.48 -12.18 4.93
C ALA A 33 5.39 -12.81 5.84
N LEU A 34 4.16 -12.88 5.33
CA LEU A 34 3.07 -13.62 5.95
C LEU A 34 3.08 -15.06 5.44
N SER A 35 2.82 -16.02 6.34
CA SER A 35 2.64 -17.42 5.93
C SER A 35 1.29 -17.59 5.23
N ALA A 36 1.14 -18.66 4.45
CA ALA A 36 -0.14 -19.00 3.82
C ALA A 36 -1.28 -19.07 4.84
N ARG A 37 -1.03 -19.68 6.00
CA ARG A 37 -2.02 -19.78 7.08
C ARG A 37 -2.38 -18.44 7.71
N GLU A 38 -1.41 -17.53 7.86
CA GLU A 38 -1.69 -16.17 8.34
C GLU A 38 -2.56 -15.39 7.36
N ILE A 39 -2.29 -15.51 6.07
CA ILE A 39 -3.09 -14.87 5.02
C ILE A 39 -4.52 -15.42 5.06
N GLU A 40 -4.69 -16.75 5.06
CA GLU A 40 -5.99 -17.42 5.13
C GLU A 40 -6.81 -16.96 6.34
N VAL A 41 -6.22 -16.98 7.54
CA VAL A 41 -6.88 -16.57 8.79
C VAL A 41 -7.28 -15.09 8.75
N MET A 42 -6.41 -14.23 8.21
CA MET A 42 -6.68 -12.80 8.07
C MET A 42 -7.86 -12.54 7.13
N LEU A 43 -7.89 -13.20 5.96
CA LEU A 43 -8.97 -13.07 4.99
C LEU A 43 -10.31 -13.61 5.54
N ALA A 44 -10.29 -14.77 6.20
CA ALA A 44 -11.48 -15.30 6.87
C ALA A 44 -12.03 -14.33 7.93
N TRP A 45 -11.14 -13.67 8.69
CA TRP A 45 -11.56 -12.66 9.66
C TRP A 45 -12.10 -11.38 9.01
N PHE A 46 -11.58 -10.97 7.85
CA PHE A 46 -12.16 -9.87 7.09
C PHE A 46 -13.60 -10.16 6.66
N ALA A 47 -13.87 -11.37 6.17
CA ALA A 47 -15.17 -11.83 5.69
C ALA A 47 -16.22 -12.08 6.78
N SER A 48 -15.83 -11.94 8.05
CA SER A 48 -16.67 -12.29 9.18
C SER A 48 -17.03 -11.06 10.02
N ASP A 49 -18.29 -11.01 10.48
CA ASP A 49 -18.76 -10.02 11.45
C ASP A 49 -18.15 -10.21 12.85
N SER A 50 -17.67 -11.42 13.16
CA SER A 50 -17.06 -11.73 14.44
C SER A 50 -15.89 -12.72 14.31
N LYS A 51 -15.01 -12.73 15.32
CA LYS A 51 -13.91 -13.70 15.42
C LYS A 51 -14.42 -15.13 15.61
N THR A 52 -15.60 -15.31 16.20
CA THR A 52 -16.24 -16.63 16.37
C THR A 52 -16.63 -17.23 15.01
N VAL A 53 -17.23 -16.42 14.12
CA VAL A 53 -17.58 -16.86 12.77
C VAL A 53 -16.32 -17.16 11.94
N ALA A 54 -15.30 -16.30 12.02
CA ALA A 54 -14.03 -16.52 11.35
C ALA A 54 -13.36 -17.83 11.83
N ALA A 55 -13.30 -18.04 13.14
CA ALA A 55 -12.72 -19.23 13.77
C ALA A 55 -13.37 -20.53 13.26
N ARG A 56 -14.70 -20.55 13.14
CA ARG A 56 -15.46 -21.69 12.58
C ARG A 56 -15.13 -21.92 11.11
N THR A 57 -15.02 -20.85 10.33
CA THR A 57 -14.75 -20.92 8.87
C THR A 57 -13.41 -21.57 8.56
N VAL A 58 -12.38 -21.30 9.37
CA VAL A 58 -11.03 -21.86 9.18
C VAL A 58 -10.68 -22.95 10.20
N TYR A 59 -11.66 -23.51 10.91
CA TYR A 59 -11.52 -24.64 11.85
C TYR A 59 -10.44 -24.47 12.93
N ILE A 60 -10.41 -23.31 13.60
CA ILE A 60 -9.51 -23.06 14.75
C ILE A 60 -10.26 -22.40 15.90
N SER A 61 -9.61 -22.23 17.05
CA SER A 61 -10.19 -21.50 18.18
C SER A 61 -10.16 -19.98 17.98
N VAL A 62 -11.04 -19.25 18.66
CA VAL A 62 -11.00 -17.78 18.73
C VAL A 62 -9.68 -17.28 19.33
N GLY A 63 -9.11 -18.00 20.29
CA GLY A 63 -7.79 -17.71 20.85
C GLY A 63 -6.69 -17.77 19.78
N THR A 64 -6.74 -18.79 18.93
CA THR A 64 -5.81 -18.95 17.80
C THR A 64 -5.97 -17.82 16.78
N ILE A 65 -7.20 -17.40 16.45
CA ILE A 65 -7.45 -16.19 15.63
C ILE A 65 -6.75 -14.97 16.24
N ASN A 66 -6.95 -14.71 17.54
CA ASN A 66 -6.32 -13.58 18.23
C ASN A 66 -4.80 -13.63 18.10
N THR A 67 -4.18 -14.79 18.32
CA THR A 67 -2.74 -14.98 18.17
C THR A 67 -2.28 -14.68 16.75
N HIS A 68 -2.97 -15.18 15.72
CA HIS A 68 -2.63 -14.88 14.33
C HIS A 68 -2.73 -13.39 14.02
N ILE A 69 -3.84 -12.71 14.39
CA ILE A 69 -4.00 -11.28 14.12
C ILE A 69 -2.93 -10.46 14.83
N THR A 70 -2.58 -10.78 16.07
CA THR A 70 -1.48 -10.12 16.79
C THR A 70 -0.15 -10.30 16.07
N ARG A 71 0.19 -11.52 15.65
CA ARG A 71 1.45 -11.80 14.92
C ARG A 71 1.51 -11.08 13.58
N ILE A 72 0.41 -11.07 12.82
CA ILE A 72 0.33 -10.37 11.53
C ILE A 72 0.56 -8.87 11.72
N ARG A 73 -0.09 -8.26 12.71
CA ARG A 73 0.11 -6.84 13.05
C ARG A 73 1.55 -6.54 13.45
N GLN A 74 2.18 -7.42 14.23
CA GLN A 74 3.59 -7.30 14.58
C GLN A 74 4.49 -7.36 13.35
N LYS A 75 4.24 -8.28 12.41
CA LYS A 75 4.99 -8.37 11.15
C LYS A 75 4.86 -7.09 10.31
N TYR A 76 3.65 -6.54 10.22
CA TYR A 76 3.41 -5.25 9.57
C TYR A 76 4.14 -4.09 10.26
N ALA A 77 4.11 -4.04 11.60
CA ALA A 77 4.82 -3.02 12.37
C ALA A 77 6.35 -3.14 12.19
N ALA A 78 6.91 -4.35 12.16
CA ALA A 78 8.33 -4.61 12.00
C ALA A 78 8.90 -4.07 10.67
N VAL A 79 8.08 -3.98 9.62
CA VAL A 79 8.46 -3.38 8.33
C VAL A 79 8.07 -1.89 8.22
N GLY A 80 7.65 -1.25 9.32
CA GLY A 80 7.26 0.16 9.35
C GLY A 80 5.88 0.46 8.78
N ARG A 81 5.02 -0.56 8.62
CA ARG A 81 3.69 -0.44 8.00
C ARG A 81 2.57 -0.87 8.95
N SER A 82 2.56 -0.31 10.16
CA SER A 82 1.59 -0.63 11.21
C SER A 82 0.12 -0.61 10.73
N ALA A 83 -0.69 -1.51 11.30
CA ALA A 83 -2.10 -1.73 10.97
C ALA A 83 -2.91 -2.10 12.23
N PRO A 84 -3.21 -1.12 13.12
CA PRO A 84 -3.77 -1.41 14.45
C PRO A 84 -5.26 -1.77 14.45
N THR A 85 -6.00 -1.49 13.37
CA THR A 85 -7.44 -1.76 13.26
C THR A 85 -7.74 -2.82 12.20
N LYS A 86 -8.96 -3.40 12.18
CA LYS A 86 -9.38 -4.35 11.12
C LYS A 86 -9.31 -3.67 9.74
N ALA A 87 -9.83 -2.44 9.64
CA ALA A 87 -9.81 -1.65 8.42
C ALA A 87 -8.38 -1.29 7.95
N ALA A 88 -7.49 -0.89 8.86
CA ALA A 88 -6.10 -0.61 8.50
C ALA A 88 -5.39 -1.87 8.00
N LEU A 89 -5.67 -3.02 8.59
CA LEU A 89 -5.08 -4.30 8.15
C LEU A 89 -5.64 -4.73 6.79
N PHE A 90 -6.94 -4.52 6.55
CA PHE A 90 -7.56 -4.74 5.26
C PHE A 90 -6.93 -3.87 4.15
N ALA A 91 -6.74 -2.58 4.42
CA ALA A 91 -6.06 -1.68 3.50
C ALA A 91 -4.63 -2.13 3.17
N ARG A 92 -3.90 -2.71 4.15
CA ARG A 92 -2.58 -3.30 3.89
C ARG A 92 -2.67 -4.55 3.02
N ALA A 93 -3.64 -5.42 3.27
CA ALA A 93 -3.86 -6.61 2.47
C ALA A 93 -4.14 -6.28 0.99
N LEU A 94 -4.97 -5.25 0.74
CA LEU A 94 -5.20 -4.71 -0.61
C LEU A 94 -3.92 -4.17 -1.25
N GLN A 95 -3.16 -3.33 -0.51
CA GLN A 95 -1.90 -2.77 -1.00
C GLN A 95 -0.83 -3.82 -1.34
N ASP A 96 -0.88 -4.96 -0.67
CA ASP A 96 0.09 -6.04 -0.78
C ASP A 96 -0.38 -7.17 -1.71
N GLY A 97 -1.58 -7.06 -2.30
CA GLY A 97 -2.13 -8.05 -3.23
C GLY A 97 -2.52 -9.36 -2.56
N HIS A 98 -2.94 -9.33 -1.29
CA HIS A 98 -3.49 -10.50 -0.60
C HIS A 98 -4.99 -10.69 -0.86
N THR A 99 -5.67 -9.67 -1.38
CA THR A 99 -7.07 -9.69 -1.80
C THR A 99 -7.34 -8.49 -2.71
N HIS A 100 -8.48 -8.48 -3.37
CA HIS A 100 -8.97 -7.41 -4.23
C HIS A 100 -10.38 -6.97 -3.82
N LEU A 101 -10.74 -5.71 -4.07
CA LEU A 101 -12.05 -5.17 -3.69
C LEU A 101 -13.22 -5.92 -4.35
N SER A 102 -13.01 -6.53 -5.52
CA SER A 102 -14.01 -7.35 -6.23
C SER A 102 -14.39 -8.66 -5.53
N GLU A 103 -13.66 -9.05 -4.48
CA GLU A 103 -13.91 -10.28 -3.72
C GLU A 103 -14.81 -10.06 -2.48
N TRP A 104 -15.27 -8.82 -2.25
CA TRP A 104 -15.98 -8.39 -1.03
C TRP A 104 -17.36 -7.80 -1.32
#